data_AF-A0A428TX43-F1
#
_entry.id   AF-A0A428TX43-F1
#
_cell.length_a   1.000
_cell.length_b   1.000
_cell.length_c   1.000
_cell.angle_alpha   90.00
_cell.angle_beta   90.00
_cell.angle_gamma   90.00
#
_symmetry.space_group_name_H-M   'P 1'
#
loop_
_entity.id
_entity.type
_entity.pdbx_description
1 polymer ?
#
loop_
_entity_poly.entity_id
_entity_poly.type
_entity_poly.pdbx_seq_one_letter_code
_entity_poly.pdbx_strand_id
1 'polypeptide(L)'
;MRITHVWLMRFITGKIFSMLFAVVVTGYIWAFREDWGVNGGHWALSWLTFWLFMDTNFQVLESTINSFVPMALTPFFLLTWFMVNVSACIFPFELMAGFYRIGYAFPAHSLWIVLIDVWSGCGNYLHIGLPVLFAWWVVGHVTAVFSIRKRCLAAAAAAAAPQAAAVSEGKEE
;
A
#
# COMPACT_ATOMS: atom_id res chain seq x y z
N MET A 1 -20.28 1.54 -17.55
CA MET A 1 -19.76 0.66 -16.47
C MET A 1 -20.13 1.29 -15.13
N ARG A 2 -20.80 0.56 -14.21
CA ARG A 2 -21.16 1.11 -12.89
C ARG A 2 -19.89 1.26 -12.02
N ILE A 3 -19.81 2.32 -11.21
CA ILE A 3 -18.67 2.63 -10.33
C ILE A 3 -18.32 1.43 -9.42
N THR A 4 -19.34 0.69 -8.98
CA THR A 4 -19.19 -0.52 -8.16
C THR A 4 -18.41 -1.63 -8.86
N HIS A 5 -18.59 -1.82 -10.18
CA HIS A 5 -17.87 -2.87 -10.92
C HIS A 5 -16.38 -2.52 -11.06
N VAL A 6 -16.08 -1.23 -11.30
CA VAL A 6 -14.69 -0.74 -11.36
C VAL A 6 -14.02 -0.93 -10.01
N TRP A 7 -14.72 -0.59 -8.92
CA TRP A 7 -14.20 -0.79 -7.57
C TRP A 7 -13.92 -2.27 -7.28
N LEU A 8 -14.87 -3.16 -7.58
CA LEU A 8 -14.75 -4.59 -7.30
C LEU A 8 -13.61 -5.23 -8.10
N MET A 9 -13.49 -4.90 -9.39
CA MET A 9 -12.37 -5.36 -10.22
C MET A 9 -11.02 -4.98 -9.61
N ARG A 10 -10.84 -3.70 -9.26
CA ARG A 10 -9.57 -3.20 -8.72
C ARG A 10 -9.26 -3.77 -7.34
N PHE A 11 -10.29 -3.92 -6.51
CA PHE A 11 -10.17 -4.55 -5.20
C PHE A 11 -9.67 -5.99 -5.32
N ILE A 12 -10.31 -6.81 -6.16
CA ILE A 12 -9.91 -8.20 -6.38
C ILE A 12 -8.49 -8.29 -6.94
N THR A 13 -8.16 -7.49 -7.95
CA THR A 13 -6.80 -7.46 -8.51
C THR A 13 -5.76 -7.10 -7.46
N GLY A 14 -6.04 -6.12 -6.60
CA GLY A 14 -5.13 -5.73 -5.50
C GLY A 14 -4.92 -6.84 -4.48
N LYS A 15 -5.99 -7.54 -4.08
CA LYS A 15 -5.89 -8.67 -3.14
C LYS A 15 -5.12 -9.84 -3.73
N ILE A 16 -5.36 -10.19 -4.99
CA ILE A 16 -4.62 -11.28 -5.66
C ILE A 16 -3.13 -10.89 -5.79
N PHE A 17 -2.85 -9.67 -6.25
CA PHE A 17 -1.47 -9.20 -6.42
C PHE A 17 -0.69 -9.22 -5.10
N SER A 18 -1.26 -8.67 -4.02
CA SER A 18 -0.62 -8.66 -2.70
C SER A 18 -0.44 -10.06 -2.12
N MET A 19 -1.41 -10.96 -2.29
CA MET A 19 -1.29 -12.36 -1.86
C MET A 19 -0.19 -13.11 -2.62
N LEU A 20 -0.15 -12.98 -3.95
CA LEU A 20 0.88 -13.62 -4.77
C LEU A 20 2.26 -13.10 -4.41
N PHE A 21 2.42 -11.79 -4.25
CA PHE A 21 3.69 -11.21 -3.82
C PHE A 21 4.13 -11.78 -2.47
N ALA A 22 3.22 -11.83 -1.49
CA ALA A 22 3.53 -12.35 -0.16
C ALA A 22 3.97 -13.82 -0.23
N VAL A 23 3.29 -14.65 -1.03
CA VAL A 23 3.68 -16.06 -1.23
C VAL A 23 5.05 -16.18 -1.88
N VAL A 24 5.36 -15.36 -2.89
CA VAL A 24 6.68 -15.41 -3.54
C VAL A 24 7.79 -15.03 -2.57
N VAL A 25 7.63 -13.95 -1.81
CA VAL A 25 8.65 -13.50 -0.85
C VAL A 25 8.83 -14.51 0.28
N THR A 26 7.75 -15.00 0.88
CA THR A 26 7.87 -15.99 1.95
C THR A 26 8.28 -17.37 1.47
N GLY A 27 7.89 -17.75 0.25
CA GLY A 27 8.36 -18.96 -0.43
C GLY A 27 9.86 -18.90 -0.70
N TYR A 28 10.37 -17.75 -1.14
CA TYR A 28 11.82 -17.51 -1.29
C TYR A 28 12.55 -17.66 0.05
N ILE A 29 12.08 -16.97 1.11
CA ILE A 29 12.68 -17.07 2.45
C ILE A 29 12.67 -18.52 2.94
N TRP A 30 11.58 -19.25 2.71
CA TRP A 30 11.45 -20.65 3.11
C TRP A 30 12.39 -21.57 2.33
N ALA A 31 12.52 -21.38 1.03
CA ALA A 31 13.37 -22.20 0.16
C ALA A 31 14.86 -22.03 0.49
N PHE A 32 15.27 -20.80 0.85
CA PHE A 32 16.64 -20.44 1.16
C PHE A 32 16.88 -20.25 2.68
N ARG A 33 16.14 -20.97 3.51
CA ARG A 33 16.29 -20.86 4.98
C ARG A 33 17.55 -21.53 5.54
N GLU A 34 18.29 -22.30 4.74
CA GLU A 34 19.49 -23.04 5.18
C GLU A 34 19.23 -23.78 6.52
N ASP A 35 20.09 -23.56 7.53
CA ASP A 35 19.98 -24.15 8.87
C ASP A 35 19.04 -23.38 9.81
N TRP A 36 18.36 -22.33 9.32
CA TRP A 36 17.44 -21.54 10.12
C TRP A 36 16.17 -22.35 10.40
N GLY A 37 15.95 -22.68 11.69
CA GLY A 37 14.86 -23.51 12.20
C GLY A 37 13.45 -22.89 12.12
N VAL A 38 13.11 -22.26 11.00
CA VAL A 38 11.78 -21.68 10.74
C VAL A 38 10.75 -22.80 10.59
N ASN A 39 9.79 -22.85 11.51
CA ASN A 39 8.67 -23.79 11.46
C ASN A 39 7.54 -23.24 10.54
N GLY A 40 6.59 -24.10 10.14
CA GLY A 40 5.43 -23.72 9.32
C GLY A 40 4.57 -22.62 9.96
N GLY A 41 4.54 -22.53 11.30
CA GLY A 41 3.90 -21.41 12.00
C GLY A 41 4.56 -20.06 11.71
N HIS A 42 5.90 -20.00 11.75
CA HIS A 42 6.65 -18.78 11.41
C HIS A 42 6.46 -18.40 9.93
N TRP A 43 6.35 -19.39 9.04
CA TRP A 43 6.05 -19.14 7.64
C TRP A 43 4.67 -18.51 7.44
N ALA A 44 3.62 -19.06 8.07
CA ALA A 44 2.27 -18.54 7.96
C ALA A 44 2.16 -17.11 8.51
N LEU A 45 2.80 -16.83 9.65
CA LEU A 45 2.84 -15.48 10.23
C LEU A 45 3.64 -14.50 9.37
N SER A 46 4.78 -14.92 8.83
CA SER A 46 5.56 -14.10 7.88
C SER A 46 4.73 -13.79 6.64
N TRP A 47 3.99 -14.77 6.12
CA TRP A 47 3.15 -14.61 4.93
C TRP A 47 2.02 -13.62 5.17
N LEU A 48 1.29 -13.74 6.28
CA LEU A 48 0.25 -12.79 6.65
C LEU A 48 0.79 -11.37 6.85
N THR A 49 1.98 -11.23 7.45
CA THR A 49 2.61 -9.93 7.70
C THR A 49 3.02 -9.26 6.37
N PHE A 50 3.67 -10.00 5.47
CA PHE A 50 4.02 -9.49 4.14
C PHE A 50 2.78 -9.17 3.31
N TRP A 51 1.73 -9.99 3.39
CA TRP A 51 0.47 -9.72 2.72
C TRP A 51 -0.15 -8.40 3.19
N LEU A 52 -0.28 -8.21 4.51
CA LEU A 52 -0.86 -6.99 5.08
C LEU A 52 -0.06 -5.75 4.67
N PHE A 53 1.27 -5.84 4.71
CA PHE A 53 2.16 -4.77 4.27
C PHE A 53 1.99 -4.46 2.77
N MET A 54 1.93 -5.48 1.92
CA MET A 54 1.81 -5.25 0.48
C MET A 54 0.44 -4.73 0.08
N ASP A 55 -0.62 -5.25 0.69
CA ASP A 55 -1.99 -4.77 0.47
C ASP A 55 -2.12 -3.30 0.88
N THR A 56 -1.50 -2.91 2.00
CA THR A 56 -1.41 -1.51 2.45
C THR A 56 -0.69 -0.63 1.44
N ASN A 57 0.50 -1.03 0.99
CA ASN A 57 1.26 -0.25 0.00
C ASN A 57 0.52 -0.17 -1.34
N PHE A 58 -0.09 -1.27 -1.79
CA PHE A 58 -0.88 -1.28 -3.01
C PHE A 58 -2.00 -0.24 -2.94
N GLN A 59 -2.74 -0.15 -1.84
CA GLN A 59 -3.81 0.82 -1.67
C GLN A 59 -3.31 2.26 -1.60
N VAL A 60 -2.21 2.53 -0.89
CA VAL A 60 -1.60 3.87 -0.84
C VAL A 60 -1.17 4.33 -2.23
N LEU A 61 -0.49 3.47 -2.98
CA LEU A 61 -0.05 3.79 -4.33
C LEU A 61 -1.22 3.94 -5.29
N GLU A 62 -2.20 3.04 -5.24
CA GLU A 62 -3.39 3.09 -6.10
C GLU A 62 -4.20 4.36 -5.88
N SER A 63 -4.44 4.71 -4.61
CA SER A 63 -5.24 5.88 -4.24
C SER A 63 -4.52 7.19 -4.52
N THR A 64 -3.21 7.25 -4.25
CA THR A 64 -2.43 8.48 -4.37
C THR A 64 -2.04 8.78 -5.82
N ILE A 65 -1.47 7.80 -6.54
CA ILE A 65 -0.93 8.00 -7.89
C ILE A 65 -2.05 8.25 -8.90
N ASN A 66 -3.16 7.51 -8.79
CA ASN A 66 -4.19 7.62 -9.83
C ASN A 66 -5.17 8.79 -9.64
N SER A 67 -5.25 9.39 -8.45
CA SER A 67 -6.28 10.40 -8.14
C SER A 67 -5.74 11.74 -7.70
N PHE A 68 -4.60 11.79 -7.01
CA PHE A 68 -4.11 13.02 -6.39
C PHE A 68 -2.83 13.53 -7.03
N VAL A 69 -1.97 12.64 -7.52
CA VAL A 69 -0.69 13.01 -8.11
C VAL A 69 -0.83 13.09 -9.64
N PRO A 70 -0.45 14.21 -10.28
CA PRO A 70 -0.34 14.29 -11.74
C PRO A 70 0.67 13.27 -12.27
N MET A 71 0.41 12.68 -13.44
CA MET A 71 1.24 11.60 -14.00
C MET A 71 2.74 11.97 -14.09
N ALA A 72 3.06 13.25 -14.33
CA ALA A 72 4.43 13.75 -14.38
C ALA A 72 5.16 13.76 -13.02
N LEU A 73 4.43 13.84 -11.90
CA LEU A 73 5.00 13.88 -10.55
C LEU A 73 5.04 12.51 -9.86
N THR A 74 4.45 11.49 -10.47
CA THR A 74 4.47 10.10 -10.00
C THR A 74 5.87 9.57 -9.63
N PRO A 75 6.94 9.74 -10.44
CA PRO A 75 8.25 9.19 -10.09
C PRO A 75 8.84 9.84 -8.83
N PHE A 76 8.64 11.15 -8.62
CA PHE A 76 9.11 11.85 -7.44
C PHE A 76 8.39 11.38 -6.18
N PHE A 77 7.08 11.16 -6.27
CA PHE A 77 6.30 10.60 -5.18
C PHE A 77 6.74 9.17 -4.83
N LEU A 78 6.83 8.29 -5.84
CA LEU A 78 7.24 6.90 -5.65
C LEU A 78 8.62 6.79 -5.01
N LEU A 79 9.59 7.53 -5.56
CA LEU A 79 10.96 7.52 -5.04
C LEU A 79 10.97 7.99 -3.58
N THR A 80 10.29 9.08 -3.26
CA THR A 80 10.22 9.61 -1.90
C THR A 80 9.54 8.62 -0.95
N TRP A 81 8.40 8.04 -1.36
CA TRP A 81 7.66 7.07 -0.56
C TRP A 81 8.51 5.84 -0.23
N PHE A 82 9.20 5.28 -1.23
CA PHE A 82 10.08 4.13 -1.01
C PHE A 82 11.29 4.49 -0.15
N MET A 83 11.95 5.62 -0.42
CA MET A 83 13.14 6.02 0.33
C MET A 83 12.84 6.28 1.81
N VAL A 84 11.70 6.89 2.12
CA VAL A 84 11.28 7.12 3.51
C VAL A 84 10.90 5.81 4.21
N ASN A 85 10.25 4.88 3.51
CA ASN A 85 9.93 3.57 4.06
C ASN A 85 11.18 2.73 4.31
N VAL A 86 12.13 2.71 3.37
CA VAL A 86 13.39 1.98 3.53
C VAL A 86 14.23 2.61 4.64
N SER A 87 14.37 3.94 4.68
CA SER A 87 15.15 4.61 5.72
C SER A 87 14.60 4.35 7.12
N ALA A 88 13.29 4.13 7.23
CA ALA A 88 12.65 3.82 8.51
C ALA A 88 13.03 2.43 9.09
N CYS A 89 13.68 1.57 8.31
CA CYS A 89 14.13 0.25 8.76
C CYS A 89 15.64 0.17 9.05
N ILE A 90 16.42 1.21 8.74
CA ILE A 90 17.90 1.13 8.78
C ILE A 90 18.44 1.36 10.19
N PHE A 91 17.90 2.36 10.89
CA PHE A 91 18.43 2.79 12.19
C PHE A 91 17.48 2.46 13.35
N PRO A 92 18.01 2.01 14.50
CA PRO A 92 17.21 1.86 15.71
C PRO A 92 16.75 3.22 16.23
N PHE A 93 15.43 3.45 16.19
CA PHE A 93 14.84 4.74 16.59
C PHE A 93 14.98 5.08 18.07
N GLU A 94 15.24 4.10 18.93
CA GLU A 94 15.50 4.33 20.35
C GLU A 94 16.75 5.18 20.58
N LEU A 95 17.74 5.09 19.68
CA LEU A 95 18.98 5.86 19.73
C LEU A 95 18.86 7.23 19.04
N MET A 96 17.76 7.48 18.34
CA MET A 96 17.56 8.73 17.62
C MET A 96 16.85 9.79 18.48
N ALA A 97 17.17 11.05 18.23
CA ALA A 97 16.45 12.18 18.81
C ALA A 97 14.96 12.11 18.47
N GLY A 98 14.11 12.63 19.37
CA GLY A 98 12.64 12.45 19.29
C GLY A 98 12.02 12.82 17.95
N PHE A 99 12.56 13.82 17.25
CA PHE A 99 12.08 14.24 15.92
C PHE A 99 12.21 13.12 14.86
N TYR A 100 13.31 12.36 14.85
CA TYR A 100 13.53 11.31 13.86
C TYR A 100 12.69 10.06 14.10
N ARG A 101 12.01 9.97 15.24
CA ARG A 101 11.09 8.88 15.58
C ARG A 101 9.76 8.95 14.80
N ILE A 102 9.56 9.94 13.93
CA ILE A 102 8.44 9.94 12.97
C ILE A 102 8.40 8.68 12.11
N GLY A 103 9.55 8.02 11.96
CA GLY A 103 9.72 6.72 11.32
C GLY A 103 8.74 5.62 11.76
N TYR A 104 8.31 5.62 13.02
CA TYR A 104 7.34 4.63 13.54
C TYR A 104 5.99 4.67 12.82
N ALA A 105 5.64 5.82 12.23
CA ALA A 105 4.41 5.96 11.49
C ALA A 105 4.44 5.24 10.14
N PHE A 106 5.61 4.87 9.60
CA PHE A 106 5.68 4.26 8.27
C PHE A 106 5.42 2.74 8.32
N PRO A 107 4.71 2.20 7.31
CA PRO A 107 4.34 0.78 7.30
C PRO A 107 5.56 -0.15 7.21
N ALA A 108 6.66 0.28 6.60
CA ALA A 108 7.86 -0.54 6.49
C ALA A 108 8.54 -0.78 7.84
N HIS A 109 8.61 0.23 8.72
CA HIS A 109 9.13 0.04 10.06
C HIS A 109 8.27 -0.94 10.86
N SER A 110 6.95 -0.78 10.74
CA SER A 110 5.98 -1.67 11.39
C SER A 110 6.09 -3.12 10.89
N LEU A 111 6.31 -3.33 9.58
CA LEU A 111 6.63 -4.64 9.02
C LEU A 111 7.90 -5.22 9.66
N TRP A 112 8.96 -4.44 9.74
CA TRP A 112 10.27 -4.88 10.24
C TRP A 112 10.20 -5.35 11.70
N ILE A 113 9.58 -4.56 12.60
CA ILE A 113 9.44 -4.94 14.01
C ILE A 113 8.56 -6.19 14.19
N VAL A 114 7.50 -6.36 13.39
CA VAL A 114 6.64 -7.54 13.46
C VAL A 114 7.37 -8.78 12.93
N LEU A 115 8.13 -8.66 11.84
CA LEU A 115 8.91 -9.79 11.31
C LEU A 115 10.01 -10.24 12.29
N ILE A 116 10.72 -9.31 12.93
CA ILE A 116 11.70 -9.66 13.96
C ILE A 116 11.05 -10.40 15.11
N ASP A 117 9.89 -9.94 15.58
CA ASP A 117 9.14 -10.57 16.65
C ASP A 117 8.72 -12.01 16.28
N VAL A 118 8.20 -12.20 15.06
CA VAL A 118 7.82 -13.52 14.52
C VAL A 118 9.02 -14.46 14.37
N TRP A 119 10.17 -13.94 13.94
CA TRP A 119 11.35 -14.75 13.61
C TRP A 119 12.20 -15.11 14.82
N SER A 120 12.39 -14.17 15.73
CA SER A 120 13.21 -14.34 16.92
C SER A 120 12.41 -14.83 18.12
N GLY A 121 11.09 -14.65 18.12
CA GLY A 121 10.25 -14.81 19.32
C GLY A 121 10.64 -13.85 20.45
N CYS A 122 11.54 -12.91 20.19
CA CYS A 122 12.14 -12.00 21.14
C CYS A 122 11.74 -10.57 20.76
N GLY A 123 10.82 -10.00 21.54
CA GLY A 123 10.31 -8.67 21.31
C GLY A 123 8.98 -8.50 21.98
N ASN A 124 8.65 -7.26 22.33
CA ASN A 124 7.28 -6.89 22.66
C ASN A 124 6.96 -5.64 21.87
N TYR A 125 7.05 -5.74 20.54
CA TYR A 125 6.80 -4.63 19.63
C TYR A 125 5.55 -4.85 18.77
N LEU A 126 4.89 -6.01 18.91
CA LEU A 126 3.65 -6.34 18.21
C LEU A 126 2.53 -5.34 18.52
N HIS A 127 2.47 -4.87 19.76
CA HIS A 127 1.50 -3.87 20.21
C HIS A 127 1.72 -2.48 19.58
N ILE A 128 2.86 -2.24 18.94
CA ILE A 128 3.18 -1.00 18.21
C ILE A 128 3.00 -1.25 16.71
N GLY A 129 3.59 -2.31 16.17
CA GLY A 129 3.63 -2.56 14.72
C GLY A 129 2.29 -2.95 14.11
N LEU A 130 1.54 -3.85 14.75
CA LEU A 130 0.24 -4.29 14.19
C LEU A 130 -0.77 -3.15 14.11
N PRO A 131 -1.01 -2.34 15.17
CA PRO A 131 -1.98 -1.26 15.09
C PRO A 131 -1.64 -0.24 14.01
N VAL A 132 -0.36 0.08 13.80
CA VAL A 132 0.06 1.01 12.74
C VAL A 132 -0.20 0.43 11.35
N LEU A 133 0.14 -0.85 11.11
CA LEU A 133 -0.18 -1.52 9.85
C LEU A 133 -1.70 -1.55 9.59
N PHE A 134 -2.50 -1.89 10.60
CA PHE A 134 -3.95 -1.89 10.49
C PHE A 134 -4.53 -0.48 10.29
N ALA A 135 -3.94 0.55 10.92
CA ALA A 135 -4.35 1.93 10.73
C ALA A 135 -4.15 2.35 9.26
N TRP A 136 -2.98 2.07 8.68
CA TRP A 136 -2.74 2.32 7.26
C TRP A 136 -3.64 1.48 6.35
N TRP A 137 -3.93 0.24 6.73
CA TRP A 137 -4.84 -0.62 5.99
C TRP A 137 -6.26 -0.03 5.93
N VAL A 138 -6.78 0.46 7.06
CA VAL A 138 -8.09 1.12 7.12
C VAL A 138 -8.07 2.43 6.32
N VAL A 139 -7.04 3.26 6.51
CA VAL A 139 -6.87 4.51 5.75
C VAL A 139 -6.83 4.24 4.25
N GLY A 140 -6.10 3.21 3.81
CA GLY A 140 -6.01 2.79 2.42
C GLY A 140 -7.36 2.39 1.81
N HIS A 141 -8.20 1.65 2.55
CA HIS A 141 -9.53 1.27 2.06
C HIS A 141 -10.44 2.49 1.92
N VAL A 142 -10.40 3.40 2.90
CA VAL A 142 -11.19 4.63 2.88
C VAL A 142 -10.76 5.51 1.71
N THR A 143 -9.46 5.76 1.54
CA THR A 143 -8.94 6.60 0.45
C THR A 143 -9.16 5.97 -0.92
N ALA A 144 -9.11 4.64 -1.06
CA ALA A 144 -9.39 3.94 -2.31
C ALA A 144 -10.84 4.18 -2.80
N VAL A 145 -11.83 4.17 -1.90
CA VAL A 145 -13.23 4.45 -2.26
C VAL A 145 -13.38 5.88 -2.79
N PHE A 146 -12.78 6.87 -2.12
CA PHE A 146 -12.82 8.27 -2.56
C PHE A 146 -12.06 8.50 -3.87
N SER A 147 -10.89 7.89 -4.01
CA SER A 147 -10.05 7.91 -5.22
C SER A 147 -10.84 7.43 -6.44
N ILE A 148 -11.45 6.25 -6.35
CA ILE A 148 -12.19 5.66 -7.48
C ILE A 148 -13.41 6.52 -7.85
N ARG A 149 -14.15 7.04 -6.86
CA ARG A 149 -15.26 7.96 -7.12
C ARG A 149 -14.80 9.22 -7.86
N LYS A 150 -13.72 9.87 -7.40
CA LYS A 150 -13.15 11.05 -8.04
C LYS A 150 -12.78 10.78 -9.51
N ARG A 151 -12.12 9.65 -9.78
CA ARG A 151 -11.70 9.25 -11.13
C ARG A 151 -12.88 8.96 -12.06
N CYS A 152 -13.90 8.25 -11.57
CA CYS A 152 -15.09 7.98 -12.36
C CYS A 152 -15.84 9.26 -12.73
N LEU A 153 -15.93 10.23 -11.80
CA LEU A 153 -16.54 11.53 -12.07
C LEU A 153 -15.71 12.36 -13.06
N ALA A 154 -14.39 12.40 -12.90
CA ALA A 154 -13.49 13.10 -13.82
C ALA A 154 -13.55 12.50 -15.23
N ALA A 155 -13.59 11.17 -15.36
CA ALA A 155 -13.73 10.48 -16.63
C ALA A 155 -15.10 10.75 -17.29
N ALA A 156 -16.18 10.78 -16.51
CA ALA A 156 -17.51 11.12 -17.02
C ALA A 156 -17.58 12.57 -17.50
N ALA A 157 -16.99 13.51 -16.77
CA ALA A 157 -16.91 14.92 -17.17
C ALA A 157 -16.09 15.10 -18.45
N ALA A 158 -14.95 14.43 -18.57
CA ALA A 158 -14.12 14.45 -19.78
C ALA A 158 -14.85 13.87 -21.01
N ALA A 159 -15.68 12.85 -20.82
CA ALA A 159 -16.49 12.27 -21.90
C ALA A 159 -17.64 13.18 -22.35
N ALA A 160 -18.18 14.03 -21.45
CA ALA A 160 -19.27 14.96 -21.76
C ALA A 160 -18.80 16.28 -22.41
N ALA A 161 -17.56 16.71 -22.16
CA ALA A 161 -16.99 17.93 -22.73
C ALA A 161 -17.06 18.03 -24.27
N PRO A 162 -16.69 17.00 -25.07
CA PRO A 162 -16.79 17.07 -26.52
C PRO A 162 -18.25 17.10 -27.03
N GLN A 163 -19.21 16.53 -26.29
CA GLN A 163 -20.62 16.55 -26.66
C GLN A 163 -21.25 17.92 -26.42
N ALA A 164 -20.84 18.62 -25.37
CA ALA A 164 -21.30 19.98 -25.09
C ALA A 164 -20.80 20.99 -26.14
N ALA A 165 -19.56 20.83 -26.63
CA ALA A 165 -19.00 21.69 -27.68
C ALA A 165 -19.71 21.52 -29.04
N ALA A 166 -20.06 20.28 -29.42
CA ALA A 166 -20.78 20.01 -30.66
C ALA A 166 -22.23 20.56 -30.64
N VAL A 167 -22.87 20.61 -29.46
CA VAL A 167 -24.23 21.17 -29.31
C VAL A 167 -24.22 22.70 -29.35
N SER A 168 -23.13 23.37 -28.96
CA SER A 168 -23.02 24.82 -29.11
C SER A 168 -22.77 25.26 -30.56
N GLU A 169 -21.97 24.52 -31.33
CA GLU A 169 -21.74 24.84 -32.76
C GLU A 169 -23.03 24.68 -33.59
N GLY A 170 -23.82 23.62 -33.35
CA GLY A 170 -25.09 23.42 -34.07
C GLY A 170 -26.24 24.37 -33.71
N LYS A 171 -26.00 25.36 -32.84
CA LYS A 171 -27.00 26.37 -32.43
C LYS A 171 -26.70 27.76 -32.99
N GLU A 172 -25.55 27.93 -33.65
CA GLU A 172 -25.13 29.16 -34.32
C GLU A 172 -25.41 29.13 -35.84
N GLU A 173 -25.92 28.01 -36.37
CA GLU A 173 -26.51 27.87 -37.72
C GLU A 173 -28.03 28.04 -37.70
#